data_AF-C0NPS9-F1
#
_entry.id   AF-C0NPS9-F1
#
_cell.length_a   1.000
_cell.length_b   1.000
_cell.length_c   1.000
_cell.angle_alpha   90.00
_cell.angle_beta   90.00
_cell.angle_gamma   90.00
#
_symmetry.space_group_name_H-M   'P 1'
#
loop_
_entity.id
_entity.type
_entity.pdbx_description
1 polymer ?
#
loop_
_entity_poly.entity_id
_entity_poly.type
_entity_poly.pdbx_seq_one_letter_code
_entity_poly.pdbx_strand_id
1 'polypeptide(L)'
;MRQDIEENIGTLEEPLRHLNNAKTTGDIQKYLQEFSIEFHKLFLLFEKLAGFTTCALSIGIETGESVGFRWHIAAFWEDYGHIQQIMYTCSLCRQLQDAKLRRGVQYLQEQMRDLEAVCEESKEQLEADLENLEEDLF
;
A
#
# COMPACT_ATOMS: atom_id res chain seq x y z
N MET A 1 10.86 -7.06 0.27
CA MET A 1 10.00 -5.92 -0.11
C MET A 1 8.54 -6.32 -0.14
N ARG A 2 8.09 -7.24 -1.02
CA ARG A 2 6.67 -7.67 -1.05
C ARG A 2 6.22 -8.25 0.29
N GLN A 3 6.97 -9.20 0.85
CA GLN A 3 6.68 -9.75 2.19
C GLN A 3 6.63 -8.64 3.27
N ASP A 4 7.57 -7.69 3.25
CA ASP A 4 7.55 -6.57 4.21
C ASP A 4 6.30 -5.69 4.05
N ILE A 5 5.83 -5.48 2.80
CA ILE A 5 4.61 -4.74 2.49
C ILE A 5 3.39 -5.49 3.02
N GLU A 6 3.28 -6.79 2.76
CA GLU A 6 2.19 -7.64 3.25
C GLU A 6 2.13 -7.66 4.78
N GLU A 7 3.28 -7.87 5.43
CA GLU A 7 3.38 -7.81 6.89
C GLU A 7 2.94 -6.45 7.42
N ASN A 8 3.34 -5.34 6.78
CA ASN A 8 2.94 -4.00 7.20
C ASN A 8 1.45 -3.72 6.94
N ILE A 9 0.87 -4.22 5.85
CA ILE A 9 -0.59 -4.15 5.61
C ILE A 9 -1.33 -4.88 6.74
N GLY A 10 -0.91 -6.09 7.11
CA GLY A 10 -1.49 -6.84 8.22
C GLY A 10 -1.41 -6.10 9.56
N THR A 11 -0.35 -5.32 9.80
CA THR A 11 -0.27 -4.51 11.03
C THR A 11 -1.28 -3.36 11.10
N LEU A 12 -1.91 -2.99 9.97
CA LEU A 12 -2.93 -1.95 9.90
C LEU A 12 -4.33 -2.44 10.30
N GLU A 13 -4.56 -3.75 10.33
CA GLU A 13 -5.87 -4.34 10.66
C GLU A 13 -6.38 -3.87 12.04
N GLU A 14 -5.52 -3.91 13.06
CA GLU A 14 -5.91 -3.54 14.41
C GLU A 14 -6.21 -2.03 14.56
N PRO A 15 -5.33 -1.11 14.11
CA PRO A 15 -5.65 0.32 14.08
C PRO A 15 -6.92 0.65 13.28
N LEU A 16 -7.14 0.00 12.14
CA LEU A 16 -8.36 0.15 11.34
C LEU A 16 -9.59 -0.33 12.12
N ARG A 17 -9.49 -1.48 12.79
CA ARG A 17 -10.56 -2.00 13.65
C ARG A 17 -10.90 -1.02 14.78
N HIS A 18 -9.91 -0.40 15.43
CA HIS A 18 -10.17 0.63 16.44
C HIS A 18 -10.90 1.83 15.85
N LEU A 19 -10.45 2.31 14.68
CA LEU A 19 -11.05 3.42 13.98
C LEU A 19 -12.51 3.14 13.59
N ASN A 20 -12.82 1.92 13.15
CA ASN A 20 -14.17 1.44 12.83
C ASN A 20 -15.09 1.45 14.07
N ASN A 21 -14.55 1.05 15.22
CA ASN A 21 -15.29 0.92 16.47
C ASN A 21 -15.40 2.23 17.27
N ALA A 22 -14.85 3.32 16.74
CA ALA A 22 -14.81 4.62 17.39
C ALA A 22 -16.21 5.21 17.62
N LYS A 23 -16.57 5.43 18.90
CA LYS A 23 -17.91 5.92 19.27
C LYS A 23 -18.00 7.42 19.28
N THR A 24 -16.95 8.11 19.72
CA THR A 24 -16.93 9.57 19.83
C THR A 24 -16.00 10.22 18.82
N THR A 25 -16.18 11.51 18.54
CA THR A 25 -15.24 12.29 17.72
C THR A 25 -13.82 12.24 18.31
N GLY A 26 -13.68 12.25 19.63
CA GLY A 26 -12.39 12.11 20.32
C GLY A 26 -11.73 10.75 20.10
N ASP A 27 -12.52 9.66 20.15
CA ASP A 27 -12.03 8.32 19.83
C ASP A 27 -11.55 8.24 18.37
N ILE A 28 -12.33 8.80 17.44
CA ILE A 28 -11.96 8.82 16.02
C ILE A 28 -10.63 9.53 15.83
N GLN A 29 -10.44 10.70 16.44
CA GLN A 29 -9.19 11.45 16.33
C GLN A 29 -8.00 10.68 16.90
N LYS A 30 -8.18 10.04 18.06
CA LYS A 30 -7.16 9.19 18.68
C LYS A 30 -6.77 8.03 17.77
N TYR A 31 -7.75 7.27 17.31
CA TYR A 31 -7.50 6.08 16.48
C TYR A 31 -7.01 6.44 15.07
N LEU A 32 -7.40 7.59 14.53
CA LEU A 32 -6.85 8.10 13.28
C LEU A 32 -5.36 8.44 13.43
N GLN A 33 -4.95 8.96 14.59
CA GLN A 33 -3.53 9.20 14.89
C GLN A 33 -2.76 7.89 14.98
N GLU A 34 -3.28 6.88 15.70
CA GLU A 34 -2.68 5.54 15.79
C GLU A 34 -2.54 4.90 14.41
N PHE A 35 -3.62 4.88 13.62
CA PHE A 35 -3.62 4.39 12.24
C PHE A 35 -2.57 5.08 11.38
N SER A 36 -2.47 6.40 11.45
CA SER A 36 -1.51 7.14 10.63
C SER A 36 -0.05 6.83 10.97
N ILE A 37 0.26 6.50 12.23
CA ILE A 37 1.61 6.15 12.66
C ILE A 37 2.01 4.81 12.05
N GLU A 38 1.12 3.81 12.11
CA GLU A 38 1.35 2.50 11.51
C GLU A 38 1.38 2.61 9.98
N PHE A 39 0.47 3.39 9.38
CA PHE A 39 0.44 3.63 7.95
C PHE A 39 1.72 4.29 7.43
N HIS A 40 2.33 5.17 8.24
CA HIS A 40 3.61 5.78 7.88
C HIS A 40 4.74 4.75 7.73
N LYS A 41 4.72 3.64 8.48
CA LYS A 41 5.71 2.56 8.33
C LYS A 41 5.58 1.88 6.96
N LEU A 42 4.35 1.60 6.54
CA LEU A 42 4.05 1.09 5.20
C LEU A 42 4.55 2.06 4.12
N PHE A 43 4.25 3.36 4.28
CA PHE A 43 4.73 4.38 3.34
C PHE A 43 6.26 4.40 3.19
N LEU A 44 7.01 4.29 4.31
CA LEU A 44 8.47 4.26 4.28
C LEU A 44 9.04 3.04 3.53
N LEU A 45 8.31 1.92 3.47
CA LEU A 45 8.72 0.79 2.63
C LEU A 45 8.63 1.14 1.15
N PHE A 46 7.56 1.82 0.75
CA PHE A 46 7.40 2.24 -0.64
C PHE A 46 8.28 3.43 -1.02
N GLU A 47 8.76 4.26 -0.08
CA GLU A 47 9.82 5.24 -0.42
C GLU A 47 11.10 4.56 -0.94
N LYS A 48 11.36 3.32 -0.54
CA LYS A 48 12.47 2.51 -1.08
C LYS A 48 12.23 2.03 -2.52
N LEU A 49 11.02 2.18 -3.06
CA LEU A 49 10.66 1.79 -4.42
C LEU A 49 11.52 2.48 -5.47
N ALA A 50 11.92 3.73 -5.25
CA ALA A 50 12.81 4.44 -6.18
C ALA A 50 14.17 3.72 -6.30
N GLY A 51 14.70 3.23 -5.18
CA GLY A 51 15.93 2.44 -5.15
C GLY A 51 15.75 1.10 -5.87
N PHE A 52 14.66 0.38 -5.58
CA PHE A 52 14.33 -0.89 -6.25
C PHE A 52 14.16 -0.71 -7.77
N THR A 53 13.40 0.31 -8.19
CA THR A 53 13.20 0.67 -9.59
C THR A 53 14.53 0.94 -10.28
N THR A 54 15.43 1.67 -9.62
CA THR A 54 16.76 1.95 -10.16
C THR A 54 17.57 0.67 -10.37
N CYS A 55 17.60 -0.22 -9.38
CA CYS A 55 18.29 -1.52 -9.50
C CYS A 55 17.68 -2.40 -10.60
N ALA A 56 16.36 -2.51 -10.66
CA ALA A 56 15.65 -3.30 -11.66
C ALA A 56 15.87 -2.75 -13.08
N LEU A 57 15.93 -1.42 -13.25
CA LEU A 57 16.31 -0.80 -14.52
C LEU A 57 17.75 -1.15 -14.92
N SER A 58 18.72 -1.09 -13.99
CA SER A 58 20.10 -1.50 -14.27
C SER A 58 20.18 -2.97 -14.72
N ILE A 59 19.53 -3.88 -14.00
CA ILE A 59 19.49 -5.31 -14.34
C ILE A 59 18.79 -5.54 -15.69
N GLY A 60 17.64 -4.91 -15.92
CA GLY A 60 16.89 -5.04 -17.17
C GLY A 60 17.65 -4.51 -18.39
N ILE A 61 18.50 -3.49 -18.21
CA ILE A 61 19.41 -2.98 -19.25
C ILE A 61 20.54 -3.99 -19.52
N GLU A 62 21.10 -4.61 -18.47
CA GLU A 62 22.20 -5.57 -18.59
C GLU A 62 21.76 -6.92 -19.20
N THR A 63 20.57 -7.41 -18.84
CA THR A 63 20.05 -8.73 -19.22
C THR A 63 19.22 -8.70 -20.51
N GLY A 64 18.70 -7.54 -20.91
CA GLY A 64 17.72 -7.43 -22.00
C GLY A 64 16.29 -7.81 -21.59
N GLU A 65 16.06 -8.26 -20.35
CA GLU A 65 14.76 -8.66 -19.79
C GLU A 65 13.89 -7.46 -19.33
N SER A 66 14.19 -6.28 -19.87
CA SER A 66 13.55 -5.00 -19.50
C SER A 66 12.01 -5.02 -19.55
N VAL A 67 11.40 -5.88 -20.37
CA VAL A 67 9.94 -5.95 -20.53
C VAL A 67 9.26 -6.50 -19.28
N GLY A 68 9.76 -7.59 -18.70
CA GLY A 68 9.18 -8.20 -17.50
C GLY A 68 9.29 -7.27 -16.29
N PHE A 69 10.49 -6.72 -16.06
CA PHE A 69 10.70 -5.74 -14.98
C PHE A 69 9.82 -4.50 -15.12
N ARG A 70 9.56 -4.04 -16.35
CA ARG A 70 8.76 -2.84 -16.58
C ARG A 70 7.33 -2.98 -16.05
N TRP A 71 6.70 -4.13 -16.24
CA TRP A 71 5.33 -4.35 -15.78
C TRP A 71 5.27 -4.36 -14.24
N HIS A 72 6.14 -5.13 -13.59
CA HIS A 72 6.20 -5.16 -12.12
C HIS A 72 6.56 -3.80 -11.51
N ILE A 73 7.53 -3.07 -12.09
CA ILE A 73 7.86 -1.70 -11.65
C ILE A 73 6.62 -0.80 -11.74
N ALA A 74 5.89 -0.85 -12.87
CA ALA A 74 4.69 -0.04 -13.04
C ALA A 74 3.62 -0.35 -11.99
N ALA A 75 3.35 -1.64 -11.74
CA ALA A 75 2.42 -2.08 -10.70
C ALA A 75 2.82 -1.56 -9.30
N PHE A 76 4.11 -1.65 -8.94
CA PHE A 76 4.58 -1.09 -7.66
C PHE A 76 4.43 0.44 -7.57
N TRP A 77 4.59 1.16 -8.68
CA TRP A 77 4.37 2.61 -8.70
C TRP A 77 2.88 2.98 -8.59
N GLU A 78 2.00 2.14 -9.11
CA GLU A 78 0.55 2.27 -8.93
C GLU A 78 0.16 2.06 -7.46
N ASP A 79 0.66 0.98 -6.83
CA ASP A 79 0.52 0.74 -5.39
C ASP A 79 1.02 1.93 -4.56
N TYR A 80 2.19 2.49 -4.92
CA TYR A 80 2.72 3.69 -4.26
C TYR A 80 1.80 4.91 -4.40
N GLY A 81 1.21 5.10 -5.59
CA GLY A 81 0.23 6.16 -5.83
C GLY A 81 -0.99 6.03 -4.91
N HIS A 82 -1.54 4.83 -4.74
CA HIS A 82 -2.64 4.57 -3.80
C HIS A 82 -2.25 4.90 -2.36
N ILE A 83 -1.04 4.51 -1.94
CA ILE A 83 -0.54 4.81 -0.59
C ILE A 83 -0.40 6.32 -0.36
N GLN A 84 0.09 7.06 -1.35
CA GLN A 84 0.16 8.53 -1.27
C GLN A 84 -1.23 9.15 -1.11
N GLN A 85 -2.22 8.66 -1.84
CA GLN A 85 -3.61 9.12 -1.73
C GLN A 85 -4.20 8.86 -0.34
N ILE A 86 -3.97 7.67 0.23
CA ILE A 86 -4.45 7.32 1.57
C ILE A 86 -3.78 8.23 2.62
N MET A 87 -2.48 8.45 2.52
CA MET A 87 -1.78 9.35 3.45
C MET A 87 -2.34 10.78 3.40
N TYR A 88 -2.57 11.29 2.20
CA TYR A 88 -3.14 12.62 2.02
C TYR A 88 -4.56 12.69 2.60
N THR A 89 -5.37 11.66 2.37
CA THR A 89 -6.71 11.54 2.93
C THR A 89 -6.69 11.48 4.46
N CYS A 90 -5.72 10.79 5.06
CA CYS A 90 -5.51 10.78 6.52
C CYS A 90 -5.27 12.18 7.06
N SER A 91 -4.37 12.93 6.41
CA SER A 91 -4.06 14.32 6.77
C SER A 91 -5.30 15.22 6.69
N LEU A 92 -6.10 15.08 5.63
CA LEU A 92 -7.35 15.81 5.49
C LEU A 92 -8.36 15.46 6.58
N CYS A 93 -8.51 14.16 6.90
CA CYS A 93 -9.45 13.71 7.93
C CYS A 93 -9.16 14.35 9.29
N ARG A 94 -7.88 14.54 9.66
CA ARG A 94 -7.50 15.21 10.91
C ARG A 94 -8.00 16.66 11.02
N GLN A 95 -8.34 17.29 9.90
CA GLN A 95 -8.87 18.66 9.84
C GLN A 95 -10.40 18.71 9.89
N LEU A 96 -11.08 17.55 9.81
CA LEU A 96 -12.53 17.45 9.82
C LEU A 96 -13.09 17.27 11.24
N GLN A 97 -14.39 17.52 11.39
CA GLN A 97 -15.12 17.32 12.63
C GLN A 97 -16.44 16.58 12.40
N ASP A 98 -16.94 15.93 13.45
CA ASP A 98 -18.26 15.30 13.56
C ASP A 98 -18.62 14.41 12.36
N ALA A 99 -19.74 14.70 11.69
CA ALA A 99 -20.23 13.90 10.57
C ALA A 99 -19.25 13.87 9.39
N LYS A 100 -18.52 14.98 9.14
CA LYS A 100 -17.52 15.03 8.07
C LYS A 100 -16.33 14.14 8.39
N LEU A 101 -15.87 14.15 9.64
CA LEU A 101 -14.80 13.27 10.10
C LEU A 101 -15.18 11.80 9.94
N ARG A 102 -16.40 11.41 10.35
CA ARG A 102 -16.90 10.03 10.17
C ARG A 102 -16.92 9.60 8.71
N ARG A 103 -17.39 10.48 7.82
CA ARG A 103 -17.41 10.20 6.38
C ARG A 103 -16.00 10.09 5.78
N GLY A 104 -15.08 10.95 6.21
CA GLY A 104 -13.67 10.86 5.81
C GLY A 104 -13.03 9.54 6.25
N VAL A 105 -13.33 9.08 7.46
CA VAL A 105 -12.88 7.78 7.96
C VAL A 105 -13.48 6.61 7.18
N GLN A 106 -14.75 6.66 6.82
CA GLN A 106 -15.37 5.65 5.95
C GLN A 106 -14.67 5.57 4.58
N TYR A 107 -14.36 6.73 4.01
CA TYR A 107 -13.63 6.81 2.75
C TYR A 107 -12.20 6.25 2.87
N LEU A 108 -11.48 6.53 3.97
CA LEU A 108 -10.19 5.90 4.26
C LEU A 108 -10.27 4.37 4.32
N GLN A 109 -11.34 3.82 4.91
CA GLN A 109 -11.53 2.38 4.98
C GLN A 109 -11.79 1.77 3.60
N GLU A 110 -12.51 2.47 2.73
CA GLU A 110 -12.70 2.06 1.32
C GLU A 110 -11.35 1.99 0.61
N GLN A 111 -10.56 3.06 0.69
CA GLN A 111 -9.23 3.09 0.05
C GLN A 111 -8.27 2.01 0.59
N MET A 112 -8.35 1.67 1.88
CA MET A 112 -7.53 0.57 2.43
C MET A 112 -7.91 -0.79 1.87
N ARG A 113 -9.21 -1.07 1.69
CA ARG A 113 -9.66 -2.31 1.03
C ARG A 113 -9.27 -2.36 -0.43
N ASP A 114 -9.33 -1.22 -1.12
CA ASP A 114 -8.89 -1.13 -2.50
C ASP A 114 -7.38 -1.38 -2.62
N LEU A 115 -6.58 -0.82 -1.70
CA LEU A 115 -5.13 -1.07 -1.64
C LEU A 115 -4.82 -2.55 -1.39
N GLU A 116 -5.51 -3.19 -0.43
CA GLU A 116 -5.38 -4.63 -0.15
C GLU A 116 -5.67 -5.45 -1.41
N ALA A 117 -6.75 -5.15 -2.13
CA ALA A 117 -7.13 -5.86 -3.34
C ALA A 117 -6.09 -5.72 -4.46
N VAL A 118 -5.61 -4.49 -4.73
CA VAL A 118 -4.60 -4.25 -5.78
C VAL A 118 -3.26 -4.90 -5.42
N CYS A 119 -2.89 -4.88 -4.14
CA CYS A 119 -1.68 -5.53 -3.66
C CYS A 119 -1.74 -7.05 -3.85
N GLU A 120 -2.90 -7.67 -3.59
CA GLU A 120 -3.09 -9.12 -3.78
C GLU A 120 -3.10 -9.49 -5.27
N GLU A 121 -3.81 -8.74 -6.11
CA GLU A 121 -3.81 -8.95 -7.57
C GLU A 121 -2.39 -8.85 -8.15
N SER A 122 -1.64 -7.82 -7.75
CA SER A 122 -0.25 -7.63 -8.17
C SER A 122 0.69 -8.74 -7.67
N LYS A 123 0.34 -9.40 -6.56
CA LYS A 123 1.08 -10.55 -6.01
C LYS A 123 0.78 -11.81 -6.81
N GLU A 124 -0.50 -12.13 -7.02
CA GLU A 124 -0.93 -13.29 -7.81
C GLU A 124 -0.30 -13.26 -9.21
N GLN A 125 -0.29 -12.08 -9.85
CA GLN A 125 0.33 -11.93 -11.17
C GLN A 125 1.86 -12.12 -11.12
N LEU A 126 2.54 -11.62 -10.09
CA LEU A 126 3.99 -11.82 -9.93
C LEU A 126 4.31 -13.29 -9.69
N GLU A 127 3.52 -14.00 -8.89
CA GLU A 127 3.68 -15.44 -8.64
C GLU A 127 3.48 -16.23 -9.93
N ALA A 128 2.43 -15.94 -10.70
CA ALA A 128 2.19 -16.57 -12.00
C ALA A 128 3.32 -16.30 -13.02
N ASP A 129 3.86 -15.08 -13.06
CA ASP A 129 4.97 -14.74 -13.94
C ASP A 129 6.28 -15.47 -13.52
N LEU A 130 6.50 -15.67 -12.22
CA LEU A 130 7.63 -16.44 -11.70
C LEU A 130 7.49 -17.94 -12.00
N GLU A 131 6.29 -18.52 -11.85
CA GLU A 131 6.01 -19.92 -12.20
C GLU A 131 6.26 -20.18 -13.70
N ASN A 132 5.78 -19.28 -14.57
CA ASN A 132 6.03 -19.39 -16.01
C ASN A 132 7.53 -19.29 -16.36
N LEU A 133 8.30 -18.45 -15.65
CA LEU A 133 9.75 -18.36 -15.84
C LEU A 133 10.48 -19.64 -15.39
N GLU A 134 10.01 -20.30 -14.34
CA GLU A 134 10.55 -21.59 -13.92
C GLU A 134 10.23 -22.69 -14.95
N GLU A 135 9.02 -22.71 -15.50
CA GLU A 135 8.64 -23.68 -16.55
C GLU A 135 9.45 -23.51 -17.84
N ASP A 136 9.79 -22.28 -18.25
CA ASP A 136 10.62 -22.02 -19.43
C ASP A 136 12.11 -22.42 -19.23
N LEU A 137 12.53 -22.70 -17.99
CA LEU A 137 13.91 -23.05 -17.63
C LEU A 137 14.14 -24.56 -17.42
N PHE A 138 13.11 -25.42 -17.50
CA PHE A 138 13.19 -26.88 -17.35
C PHE A 138 12.73 -27.66 -18.58
#